data_AF-A0A2W4KLD0-F1
#
_entry.id   AF-A0A2W4KLD0-F1
#
_cell.length_a   1.000
_cell.length_b   1.000
_cell.length_c   1.000
_cell.angle_alpha   90.00
_cell.angle_beta   90.00
_cell.angle_gamma   90.00
#
_symmetry.space_group_name_H-M   'P 1'
#
loop_
_entity.id
_entity.type
_entity.pdbx_description
1 polymer ?
#
loop_
_entity_poly.entity_id
_entity_poly.type
_entity_poly.pdbx_seq_one_letter_code
_entity_poly.pdbx_strand_id
1 'polypeptide(L)' 'MATMTDETGIVTKWNYDTDTEVLLSVVRDFGTSPHLNLTTAFEYDNVGNVVTVTNLITPGTQILIPGKFIKR' A
#
# COMPACT_ATOMS: atom_id res chain seq x y z
N MET A 1 -3.99 5.24 -11.44
CA MET A 1 -2.74 4.53 -11.08
C MET A 1 -1.55 5.43 -11.38
N ALA A 2 -0.54 5.44 -10.51
CA ALA A 2 0.68 6.24 -10.70
C ALA A 2 1.94 5.40 -10.41
N THR A 3 3.05 5.72 -11.09
CA THR A 3 4.35 5.08 -10.90
C THR A 3 5.45 6.12 -10.90
N MET A 4 6.48 5.91 -10.07
CA MET A 4 7.68 6.74 -10.03
C MET A 4 8.89 5.83 -9.94
N THR A 5 9.88 6.11 -10.78
CA THR A 5 11.18 5.44 -10.76
C THR A 5 12.20 6.40 -10.16
N ASP A 6 12.97 5.94 -9.18
CA ASP A 6 14.05 6.72 -8.61
C ASP A 6 15.34 6.64 -9.45
N GLU A 7 16.36 7.40 -9.05
CA GLU A 7 17.68 7.44 -9.70
C GLU A 7 18.40 6.08 -9.68
N THR A 8 18.01 5.19 -8.76
CA THR A 8 18.56 3.84 -8.64
C THR A 8 17.81 2.79 -9.46
N GLY A 9 16.74 3.20 -10.15
CA GLY A 9 15.91 2.33 -10.99
C GLY A 9 14.82 1.57 -10.21
N ILE A 10 14.65 1.85 -8.91
CA ILE A 10 13.58 1.22 -8.11
C ILE A 10 12.25 1.90 -8.46
N VAL A 11 11.25 1.07 -8.77
CA VAL A 11 9.91 1.54 -9.12
C VAL A 11 9.01 1.48 -7.89
N THR A 12 8.34 2.59 -7.59
CA THR A 12 7.22 2.65 -6.65
C THR A 12 5.91 2.82 -7.42
N LYS A 13 4.90 2.01 -7.09
CA LYS A 13 3.58 2.03 -7.71
C LYS A 13 2.51 2.38 -6.68
N TRP A 14 1.64 3.33 -7.00
CA TRP A 14 0.48 3.70 -6.20
C TRP A 14 -0.81 3.32 -6.95
N ASN A 15 -1.63 2.51 -6.27
CA ASN A 15 -2.95 2.12 -6.75
C ASN A 15 -4.00 2.93 -5.99
N TYR A 16 -4.82 3.64 -6.76
CA TYR A 16 -5.91 4.45 -6.24
C TYR A 16 -7.23 3.83 -6.66
N ASP A 17 -8.24 4.04 -5.84
CA ASP A 17 -9.64 3.80 -6.21
C ASP A 17 -10.04 4.74 -7.35
N THR A 18 -10.79 4.23 -8.33
CA THR A 18 -11.14 5.00 -9.53
C THR A 18 -12.25 6.00 -9.31
N ASP A 19 -13.05 5.82 -8.26
CA ASP A 19 -14.28 6.58 -8.04
C ASP A 19 -14.06 7.63 -6.95
N THR A 20 -13.30 7.27 -5.91
CA THR A 20 -13.08 8.09 -4.72
C THR A 20 -11.68 8.70 -4.64
N GLU A 21 -10.77 8.32 -5.56
CA GLU A 21 -9.38 8.77 -5.61
C GLU A 21 -8.56 8.48 -4.34
N VAL A 22 -9.03 7.59 -3.45
CA VAL A 22 -8.28 7.19 -2.24
C VAL A 22 -7.18 6.20 -2.58
N LEU A 23 -6.09 6.21 -1.79
CA LEU A 23 -4.93 5.35 -2.00
C LEU A 23 -5.18 3.94 -1.43
N LEU A 24 -5.44 2.96 -2.28
CA LEU A 24 -5.70 1.57 -1.85
C LEU A 24 -4.42 0.82 -1.50
N SER A 25 -3.35 1.00 -2.28
CA SER A 25 -2.09 0.30 -2.00
C SER A 25 -0.86 0.98 -2.59
N VAL A 26 0.28 0.75 -1.96
CA VAL A 26 1.61 1.11 -2.46
C VAL A 26 2.46 -0.14 -2.62
N VAL A 27 3.06 -0.33 -3.79
CA VAL A 27 4.06 -1.37 -4.03
C VAL A 27 5.42 -0.72 -4.20
N ARG A 28 6.36 -1.06 -3.32
CA ARG A 28 7.75 -0.62 -3.34
C ARG A 28 8.60 -1.70 -3.99
N ASP A 29 9.62 -1.27 -4.73
CA ASP A 29 10.50 -2.18 -5.48
C ASP A 29 9.69 -3.11 -6.38
N PHE A 30 8.85 -2.48 -7.21
CA PHE A 30 7.98 -3.18 -8.15
C PHE A 30 8.79 -3.73 -9.33
N GLY A 31 8.63 -5.01 -9.63
CA GLY A 31 9.23 -5.64 -10.80
C GLY A 31 9.33 -7.17 -10.70
N THR A 32 10.00 -7.80 -11.65
CA THR A 32 10.30 -9.24 -11.62
C THR A 32 11.51 -9.55 -10.74
N SER A 33 11.68 -10.80 -10.29
CA SER A 33 12.86 -11.21 -9.51
C SER A 33 14.17 -10.65 -10.12
N PRO A 34 15.04 -9.99 -9.33
CA PRO A 34 15.15 -10.06 -7.86
C PRO A 34 14.34 -9.02 -7.05
N HIS A 35 13.43 -8.27 -7.67
CA HIS A 35 12.63 -7.24 -6.98
C HIS A 35 11.73 -7.81 -5.87
N LEU A 36 11.62 -7.08 -4.76
CA LEU A 36 10.92 -7.52 -3.53
C LEU A 36 9.40 -7.37 -3.58
N ASN A 37 8.87 -6.41 -4.35
CA ASN A 37 7.44 -6.12 -4.45
C ASN A 37 6.73 -5.94 -3.09
N LEU A 38 7.33 -5.17 -2.19
CA LEU A 38 6.79 -4.93 -0.85
C LEU A 38 5.50 -4.12 -0.96
N THR A 39 4.39 -4.67 -0.47
CA THR A 39 3.06 -4.06 -0.65
C THR A 39 2.49 -3.59 0.68
N THR A 40 2.05 -2.33 0.73
CA THR A 40 1.25 -1.78 1.84
C THR A 40 -0.15 -1.48 1.32
N ALA A 41 -1.17 -2.03 1.95
CA ALA A 41 -2.58 -1.79 1.61
C ALA A 41 -3.30 -1.01 2.71
N PHE A 42 -4.29 -0.21 2.32
CA PHE A 42 -5.07 0.66 3.19
C PHE A 42 -6.55 0.39 3.00
N GLU A 43 -7.28 0.30 4.11
CA GLU A 43 -8.74 0.24 4.11
C GLU A 43 -9.30 1.48 4.80
N TYR A 44 -10.42 1.98 4.28
CA TYR A 44 -11.04 3.22 4.71
C TYR A 44 -12.46 2.99 5.21
N ASP A 45 -12.92 3.81 6.16
CA ASP A 45 -14.34 3.91 6.47
C ASP A 45 -15.08 4.79 5.42
N ASN A 46 -16.42 4.84 5.54
CA ASN A 46 -17.28 5.60 4.63
C ASN A 46 -17.10 7.13 4.73
N VAL A 47 -16.24 7.62 5.63
CA VAL A 47 -15.93 9.04 5.83
C VAL A 47 -14.49 9.34 5.39
N GLY A 48 -13.72 8.33 4.96
CA GLY A 48 -12.35 8.47 4.47
C GLY A 48 -11.26 8.33 5.55
N ASN A 49 -11.59 7.85 6.75
CA ASN A 49 -10.56 7.55 7.75
C ASN A 49 -9.94 6.17 7.47
N VAL A 50 -8.62 6.07 7.61
CA VAL A 50 -7.93 4.77 7.51
C VAL A 50 -8.26 3.92 8.74
N VAL A 51 -8.87 2.76 8.51
CA VAL A 51 -9.24 1.79 9.57
C VAL A 51 -8.30 0.60 9.65
N THR A 52 -7.57 0.29 8.56
CA THR A 52 -6.61 -0.82 8.55
C THR A 52 -5.43 -0.48 7.64
N VAL A 53 -4.24 -0.87 8.09
CA VAL A 53 -3.01 -0.87 7.28
C VAL A 53 -2.44 -2.28 7.32
N THR A 54 -2.26 -2.87 6.14
CA THR A 54 -1.69 -4.21 5.99
C THR A 54 -0.35 -4.11 5.28
N ASN A 55 0.72 -4.60 5.92
CA ASN A 55 2.05 -4.67 5.32
C ASN A 55 2.37 -6.10 4.89
N LEU A 56 2.66 -6.26 3.60
CA LEU A 56 3.07 -7.51 2.96
C LEU A 56 4.56 -7.42 2.63
N ILE A 57 5.37 -8.07 3.46
CA ILE A 57 6.81 -8.25 3.19
C ILE A 57 7.08 -9.40 2.21
N THR A 58 6.04 -10.11 1.81
CA THR A 58 6.07 -11.21 0.83
C THR A 58 4.71 -11.25 0.13
N PRO A 59 4.61 -11.51 -1.18
CA PRO A 59 3.34 -11.79 -1.82
C PRO A 59 2.68 -13.00 -1.13
N GLY A 60 1.72 -12.75 -0.23
CA GLY A 60 0.99 -13.79 0.50
C GLY A 60 1.15 -13.81 2.03
N THR A 61 2.10 -13.07 2.63
CA THR A 61 2.24 -13.02 4.09
C THR A 61 1.61 -11.73 4.64
N GLN A 62 0.34 -11.81 5.06
CA GLN A 62 -0.37 -10.70 5.69
C GLN A 62 0.04 -10.57 7.16
N ILE A 63 0.77 -9.51 7.51
CA ILE A 63 0.86 -9.06 8.91
C ILE A 63 -0.18 -7.94 9.05
N LEU A 64 -1.32 -8.28 9.66
CA LEU A 64 -2.34 -7.31 10.05
C LEU A 64 -1.77 -6.48 11.20
N ILE A 65 -1.61 -5.17 10.99
CA ILE A 65 -1.24 -4.23 12.05
C ILE A 65 -2.53 -3.54 12.49
N PRO A 66 -3.21 -4.01 13.56
CA PRO A 66 -4.46 -3.40 14.00
C PRO A 66 -4.20 -1.99 14.54
N GLY A 67 -4.59 -0.99 13.75
CA GLY A 67 -4.62 0.41 14.14
C GLY A 67 -5.80 0.71 15.06
N LYS A 68 -5.70 0.34 16.34
CA LYS A 68 -6.66 0.79 17.36
C LYS A 68 -6.37 2.24 17.72
N PHE A 69 -6.89 3.20 16.95
CA PHE A 69 -7.01 4.58 17.44
C PHE A 69 -8.17 4.66 18.43
N ILE A 70 -7.88 4.48 19.72
CA ILE A 70 -8.81 4.88 20.79
C ILE A 70 -8.81 6.41 20.81
N LYS A 71 -9.89 7.04 20.38
CA LYS A 71 -10.16 8.44 20.73
C LYS A 71 -10.34 8.48 22.26
N ARG A 72 -9.43 9.18 22.97
CA ARG A 72 -9.65 9.61 24.35
C ARG A 72 -10.63 10.77 24.37
#